data_AF-A0A124E8U4-F1
#
_entry.id   AF-A0A124E8U4-F1
#
_cell.length_a   1.000
_cell.length_b   1.000
_cell.length_c   1.000
_cell.angle_alpha   90.00
_cell.angle_beta   90.00
_cell.angle_gamma   90.00
#
_symmetry.space_group_name_H-M   'P 1'
#
loop_
_entity.id
_entity.type
_entity.pdbx_description
1 polymer ?
#
loop_
_entity_poly.entity_id
_entity_poly.type
_entity_poly.pdbx_seq_one_letter_code
_entity_poly.pdbx_strand_id
1 'polypeptide(L)'
;MKRLLMAAVLACAAIGFAPVAQADRDTDFASHLHTFGIYGQRDYNAWIAKITCKRLHRGIDHDAFESAEFVEAQLHRESTTEQAWQFLGAAIDFYCPENRHVLEAAAARN
;
A
#
# COMPACT_ATOMS: atom_id res chain seq x y z
N MET A 1 -50.25 13.13 -4.02
CA MET A 1 -49.67 12.25 -2.97
C MET A 1 -48.99 11.00 -3.53
N LYS A 2 -49.65 10.17 -4.35
CA LYS A 2 -49.06 8.91 -4.88
C LYS A 2 -47.80 9.09 -5.75
N ARG A 3 -47.72 10.17 -6.55
CA ARG A 3 -46.55 10.53 -7.37
C ARG A 3 -45.34 11.00 -6.52
N LEU A 4 -45.60 11.68 -5.41
CA LEU A 4 -44.56 12.13 -4.47
C LEU A 4 -43.98 10.95 -3.69
N LEU A 5 -44.82 9.99 -3.29
CA LEU A 5 -44.39 8.74 -2.66
C LEU A 5 -43.52 7.89 -3.61
N MET A 6 -43.89 7.79 -4.89
CA MET A 6 -43.08 7.07 -5.88
C MET A 6 -41.73 7.74 -6.13
N ALA A 7 -41.67 9.07 -6.20
CA ALA A 7 -40.41 9.80 -6.35
C ALA A 7 -39.47 9.63 -5.14
N ALA A 8 -40.02 9.64 -3.92
CA ALA A 8 -39.24 9.42 -2.70
C ALA A 8 -38.67 8.00 -2.62
N VAL A 9 -39.46 6.98 -2.99
CA VAL A 9 -38.99 5.58 -3.02
C VAL A 9 -37.87 5.37 -4.03
N LEU A 10 -37.95 5.99 -5.21
CA LEU A 10 -36.91 5.92 -6.24
C LEU A 10 -35.61 6.62 -5.80
N ALA A 11 -35.71 7.76 -5.11
CA ALA A 11 -34.54 8.47 -4.59
C ALA A 11 -33.83 7.68 -3.47
N CYS A 12 -34.58 7.05 -2.56
CA CYS A 12 -34.00 6.18 -1.52
C CYS A 12 -33.34 4.94 -2.10
N ALA A 13 -33.91 4.33 -3.16
CA ALA A 13 -33.30 3.19 -3.84
C ALA A 13 -31.96 3.56 -4.50
N ALA A 14 -31.84 4.74 -5.10
CA ALA A 14 -30.60 5.16 -5.78
C ALA A 14 -29.40 5.31 -4.82
N ILE A 15 -29.64 5.70 -3.56
CA ILE A 15 -28.59 5.82 -2.54
C ILE A 15 -28.26 4.45 -1.93
N GLY A 16 -29.27 3.58 -1.76
CA GLY A 16 -29.08 2.24 -1.19
C GLY A 16 -28.29 1.26 -2.07
N PHE A 17 -28.19 1.51 -3.37
CA PHE A 17 -27.45 0.66 -4.33
C PHE A 17 -26.18 1.31 -4.91
N ALA A 18 -25.79 2.50 -4.44
CA ALA A 18 -24.52 3.07 -4.85
C ALA A 18 -23.38 2.17 -4.33
N PRO A 19 -22.46 1.70 -5.19
CA PRO A 19 -21.29 0.98 -4.70
C PRO A 19 -20.49 1.92 -3.80
N VAL A 20 -20.06 1.42 -2.64
CA VAL A 20 -19.10 2.14 -1.80
C VAL A 20 -17.85 2.36 -2.66
N ALA A 21 -17.38 3.60 -2.74
CA ALA A 21 -16.11 3.89 -3.39
C ALA A 21 -15.01 3.16 -2.62
N GLN A 22 -14.59 2.01 -3.12
CA GLN A 22 -13.41 1.31 -2.63
C GLN A 22 -12.21 2.12 -3.08
N ALA A 23 -11.38 2.55 -2.12
CA ALA A 23 -10.15 3.23 -2.43
C ALA A 23 -9.31 2.38 -3.39
N ASP A 24 -8.63 3.04 -4.32
CA ASP A 24 -7.66 2.33 -5.15
C ASP A 24 -6.51 1.87 -4.26
N ARG A 25 -5.82 0.80 -4.67
CA ARG A 25 -4.75 0.17 -3.89
C ARG A 25 -3.68 1.17 -3.45
N ASP A 26 -3.36 2.18 -4.25
CA ASP A 26 -2.32 3.17 -3.92
C ASP A 26 -2.80 4.13 -2.82
N THR A 27 -4.10 4.44 -2.79
CA THR A 27 -4.73 5.21 -1.72
C THR A 27 -4.77 4.42 -0.39
N ASP A 28 -5.10 3.13 -0.44
CA ASP A 28 -5.05 2.27 0.75
C ASP A 28 -3.62 2.09 1.27
N PHE A 29 -2.65 1.91 0.36
CA PHE A 29 -1.24 1.80 0.71
C PHE A 29 -0.72 3.05 1.41
N ALA A 30 -0.99 4.24 0.85
CA ALA A 30 -0.58 5.50 1.49
C ALA A 30 -1.25 5.69 2.87
N SER A 31 -2.53 5.32 2.99
CA SER A 31 -3.24 5.37 4.27
C SER A 31 -2.61 4.42 5.30
N HIS A 32 -2.18 3.23 4.87
CA HIS A 32 -1.49 2.28 5.73
C HIS A 32 -0.11 2.81 6.17
N LEU A 33 0.67 3.42 5.27
CA LEU A 33 1.96 4.02 5.59
C LEU A 33 1.87 5.12 6.66
N HIS A 34 0.78 5.89 6.68
CA HIS A 34 0.56 6.89 7.74
C HIS A 34 0.48 6.28 9.14
N THR A 35 0.07 5.01 9.28
CA THR A 35 0.07 4.31 10.58
C THR A 35 1.48 4.07 11.13
N PHE A 36 2.48 4.04 10.26
CA PHE A 36 3.90 3.98 10.58
C PHE A 36 4.56 5.36 10.72
N GLY A 37 3.79 6.44 10.59
CA GLY A 37 4.32 7.80 10.52
C GLY A 37 5.09 8.10 9.25
N ILE A 38 4.90 7.31 8.18
CA ILE A 38 5.56 7.51 6.89
C ILE A 38 4.64 8.34 6.00
N TYR A 39 5.02 9.60 5.81
CA TYR A 39 4.27 10.57 5.00
C TYR A 39 4.98 10.85 3.69
N GLY A 40 4.21 11.05 2.62
CA GLY A 40 4.75 11.34 1.30
C GLY A 40 3.65 11.50 0.26
N GLN A 41 4.03 11.80 -0.98
CA GLN A 41 3.08 11.81 -2.08
C GLN A 41 2.63 10.37 -2.37
N ARG A 42 1.31 10.12 -2.33
CA ARG A 42 0.68 8.81 -2.56
C ARG A 42 1.30 8.07 -3.76
N ASP A 43 1.31 8.70 -4.92
CA ASP A 43 1.75 8.06 -6.17
C ASP A 43 3.26 7.77 -6.17
N TYR A 44 4.06 8.58 -5.45
CA TYR A 44 5.49 8.37 -5.31
C TYR A 44 5.77 7.18 -4.39
N ASN A 45 5.09 7.08 -3.24
CA ASN A 45 5.20 5.93 -2.35
C ASN A 45 4.75 4.64 -3.06
N ALA A 46 3.62 4.66 -3.76
CA ALA A 46 3.16 3.52 -4.55
C ALA A 46 4.16 3.14 -5.66
N TRP A 47 4.81 4.12 -6.29
CA TRP A 47 5.86 3.86 -7.28
C TRP A 47 7.08 3.18 -6.66
N ILE A 48 7.57 3.65 -5.50
CA ILE A 48 8.67 3.01 -4.77
C ILE A 48 8.31 1.54 -4.48
N ALA A 49 7.13 1.28 -3.90
CA ALA A 49 6.69 -0.08 -3.58
C ALA A 49 6.66 -1.00 -4.80
N LYS A 50 6.10 -0.53 -5.93
CA LYS A 50 6.08 -1.27 -7.19
C LYS A 50 7.49 -1.53 -7.74
N ILE A 51 8.41 -0.57 -7.60
CA ILE A 51 9.81 -0.75 -8.01
C ILE A 51 10.52 -1.76 -7.11
N THR A 52 10.34 -1.71 -5.79
CA THR A 52 10.89 -2.70 -4.85
C THR A 52 10.46 -4.12 -5.26
N CYS A 53 9.16 -4.33 -5.47
CA CYS A 53 8.64 -5.62 -5.95
C CYS A 53 9.25 -6.06 -7.30
N LYS A 54 9.42 -5.12 -8.24
CA LYS A 54 10.04 -5.39 -9.53
C LYS A 54 11.54 -5.73 -9.40
N ARG A 55 12.25 -5.11 -8.46
CA ARG A 55 13.67 -5.39 -8.18
C ARG A 55 13.83 -6.81 -7.63
N LEU A 56 13.02 -7.19 -6.65
CA LEU A 56 12.97 -8.56 -6.12
C LEU A 56 12.65 -9.59 -7.21
N HIS A 57 11.60 -9.37 -7.99
CA HIS A 57 11.21 -10.29 -9.06
C HIS A 57 12.29 -10.48 -10.13
N ARG A 58 13.14 -9.46 -10.35
CA ARG A 58 14.23 -9.50 -11.32
C ARG A 58 15.56 -9.95 -10.73
N GLY A 59 15.61 -10.27 -9.44
CA GLY A 59 16.85 -10.59 -8.74
C GLY A 59 17.85 -9.43 -8.73
N ILE A 60 17.36 -8.19 -8.77
CA ILE A 60 18.18 -6.99 -8.56
C ILE A 60 18.46 -6.82 -7.06
N ASP A 61 17.42 -6.98 -6.25
CA ASP A 61 17.55 -7.17 -4.81
C ASP A 61 17.52 -8.68 -4.56
N HIS A 62 18.56 -9.22 -3.91
CA HIS A 62 18.70 -10.64 -3.64
C HIS A 62 18.01 -11.06 -2.35
N ASP A 63 17.82 -10.13 -1.41
CA ASP A 63 17.15 -10.36 -0.16
C ASP A 63 16.39 -9.11 0.33
N ALA A 64 15.71 -9.24 1.46
CA ALA A 64 14.96 -8.13 2.04
C ALA A 64 15.84 -6.99 2.56
N PHE A 65 17.12 -7.23 2.87
CA PHE A 65 18.03 -6.20 3.35
C PHE A 65 18.38 -5.24 2.22
N GLU A 66 18.71 -5.76 1.04
CA GLU A 66 18.95 -4.94 -0.16
C GLU A 66 17.71 -4.13 -0.56
N SER A 67 16.52 -4.73 -0.47
CA SER A 67 15.27 -4.01 -0.69
C SER A 67 14.98 -2.94 0.38
N ALA A 68 15.30 -3.20 1.65
CA ALA A 68 15.13 -2.23 2.72
C ALA A 68 16.08 -1.03 2.54
N GLU A 69 17.33 -1.28 2.14
CA GLU A 69 18.31 -0.23 1.81
C GLU A 69 17.83 0.64 0.63
N PHE A 70 17.29 0.00 -0.42
CA PHE A 70 16.68 0.73 -1.53
C PHE A 70 15.54 1.64 -1.06
N VAL A 71 14.62 1.09 -0.24
CA VAL A 71 13.48 1.85 0.30
C VAL A 71 13.97 3.01 1.16
N GLU A 72 14.89 2.76 2.10
CA GLU A 72 15.47 3.79 2.98
C GLU A 72 16.07 4.95 2.18
N ALA A 73 16.77 4.64 1.08
CA ALA A 73 17.33 5.66 0.18
C ALA A 73 16.28 6.50 -0.58
N GLN A 74 15.02 6.05 -0.66
CA GLN A 74 13.93 6.80 -1.29
C GLN A 74 13.07 7.60 -0.30
N LEU A 75 13.07 7.21 0.98
CA LEU A 75 12.25 7.88 1.99
C LEU A 75 12.80 9.25 2.37
N HIS A 76 11.99 10.05 3.08
CA HIS A 76 12.42 11.34 3.61
C HIS A 76 13.64 11.15 4.50
N ARG A 77 14.59 12.09 4.50
CA ARG A 77 15.88 11.99 5.21
C ARG A 77 15.79 11.77 6.72
N GLU A 78 14.63 12.08 7.30
CA GLU A 78 14.34 11.92 8.73
C GLU A 78 13.66 10.59 9.06
N SER A 79 13.38 9.77 8.04
CA SER A 79 12.78 8.45 8.25
C SER A 79 13.77 7.52 8.92
N THR A 80 13.27 6.62 9.75
CA THR A 80 14.11 5.64 10.45
C THR A 80 14.29 4.37 9.62
N THR A 81 15.35 3.61 9.93
CA THR A 81 15.53 2.26 9.37
C THR A 81 14.32 1.37 9.67
N GLU A 82 13.71 1.48 10.86
CA GLU A 82 12.46 0.76 11.18
C GLU A 82 11.32 1.11 10.21
N GLN A 83 11.14 2.39 9.89
CA GLN A 83 10.14 2.84 8.91
C GLN A 83 10.43 2.30 7.51
N ALA A 84 11.70 2.19 7.11
CA ALA A 84 12.05 1.56 5.84
C ALA A 84 11.63 0.07 5.80
N TRP A 85 11.83 -0.67 6.89
CA TRP A 85 11.37 -2.06 7.00
C TRP A 85 9.84 -2.19 7.03
N GLN A 86 9.15 -1.29 7.74
CA GLN A 86 7.69 -1.25 7.76
C GLN A 86 7.12 -0.94 6.37
N PHE A 87 7.73 0.00 5.65
CA PHE A 87 7.39 0.29 4.26
C PHE A 87 7.62 -0.94 3.38
N LEU A 88 8.77 -1.62 3.50
CA LEU A 88 9.08 -2.81 2.72
C LEU A 88 8.03 -3.91 2.95
N GLY A 89 7.69 -4.17 4.22
CA GLY A 89 6.64 -5.14 4.58
C GLY A 89 5.31 -4.80 3.91
N ALA A 90 4.88 -3.54 4.03
CA ALA A 90 3.66 -3.07 3.40
C ALA A 90 3.72 -3.15 1.86
N ALA A 91 4.86 -2.84 1.24
CA ALA A 91 5.04 -2.92 -0.20
C ALA A 91 4.86 -4.36 -0.72
N ILE A 92 5.47 -5.32 -0.03
CA ILE A 92 5.33 -6.75 -0.35
C ILE A 92 3.88 -7.19 -0.18
N ASP A 93 3.24 -6.85 0.93
CA ASP A 93 1.85 -7.24 1.22
C ASP A 93 0.85 -6.69 0.19
N PHE A 94 1.02 -5.44 -0.25
CA PHE A 94 0.11 -4.77 -1.18
C PHE A 94 0.37 -5.11 -2.65
N TYR A 95 1.63 -5.29 -3.05
CA TYR A 95 2.01 -5.32 -4.47
C TYR A 95 2.68 -6.60 -4.95
N CYS A 96 3.34 -7.37 -4.08
CA CYS A 96 3.98 -8.64 -4.46
C CYS A 96 3.97 -9.69 -3.34
N PRO A 97 2.79 -10.14 -2.87
CA PRO A 97 2.68 -11.07 -1.75
C PRO A 97 3.37 -12.41 -1.99
N GLU A 98 3.61 -12.79 -3.25
CA GLU A 98 4.42 -13.95 -3.62
C GLU A 98 5.87 -13.88 -3.13
N ASN A 99 6.39 -12.67 -2.91
CA ASN A 99 7.73 -12.44 -2.42
C ASN A 99 7.81 -12.40 -0.88
N ARG A 100 6.73 -12.66 -0.14
CA ARG A 100 6.74 -12.59 1.34
C ARG A 100 7.82 -13.47 1.99
N HIS A 101 8.22 -14.55 1.34
CA HIS A 101 9.31 -15.42 1.78
C HIS A 101 10.65 -14.69 2.03
N VAL A 102 10.91 -13.54 1.37
CA VAL A 102 12.16 -12.78 1.62
C VAL A 102 12.18 -12.13 3.01
N LEU A 103 11.01 -11.74 3.53
CA LEU A 103 10.88 -11.20 4.89
C LEU A 103 11.06 -12.31 5.94
N GLU A 104 10.49 -13.48 5.68
CA GLU A 104 10.64 -14.66 6.54
C GLU A 104 12.11 -15.10 6.63
N ALA A 105 12.81 -15.11 5.49
CA ALA A 105 14.24 -15.40 5.42
C ALA A 105 15.07 -14.37 6.20
N ALA A 106 14.71 -13.07 6.15
CA ALA A 106 15.39 -12.04 6.93
C ALA A 106 15.16 -12.20 8.43
N ALA A 107 13.93 -12.51 8.85
CA ALA A 107 13.60 -12.75 10.25
C ALA A 107 14.34 -13.96 10.84
N ALA A 108 14.61 -15.00 10.04
CA ALA A 108 15.36 -16.18 10.46
C ALA A 108 16.88 -15.97 10.60
N ARG A 109 17.41 -14.83 10.09
CA ARG A 109 18.85 -14.50 10.13
C ARG A 109 19.25 -13.64 11.33
N ASN A 110 18.28 -13.18 12.12
CA ASN A 110 18.45 -12.31 13.28
C ASN A 110 18.20 -13.09 14.58
#